data_AF-A0A550D2Q8-F1
#
_entry.id   AF-A0A550D2Q8-F1
#
_cell.length_a   1.000
_cell.length_b   1.000
_cell.length_c   1.000
_cell.angle_alpha   90.00
_cell.angle_beta   90.00
_cell.angle_gamma   90.00
#
_symmetry.space_group_name_H-M   'P 1'
#
loop_
_entity.id
_entity.type
_entity.pdbx_description
1 polymer ?
#
loop_
_entity_poly.entity_id
_entity_poly.type
_entity_poly.pdbx_seq_one_letter_code
_entity_poly.pdbx_strand_id
1 'polypeptide(L)'
;RVVTLSDGESKISLVYLYANNSSRELYTAMKNLEEGSRVILITPDDHSCTGVSLGITYYPAGVCEELINKTKMLVKESTLNLKEVKNIQYTVVKVKGVRVVGKIVSLMSKALEEVGAYTAKTFWIPLVTPYLALIAILLAQSISKI
;
A
#
# COMPACT_ATOMS: atom_id res chain seq x y z
N ARG A 1 12.43 -7.09 -11.67
CA ARG A 1 12.94 -8.36 -12.24
C ARG A 1 11.94 -8.84 -13.28
N VAL A 2 12.38 -9.53 -14.34
CA VAL A 2 11.49 -10.05 -15.39
C VAL A 2 11.79 -11.53 -15.62
N VAL A 3 10.74 -12.34 -15.78
CA VAL A 3 10.82 -13.74 -16.20
C VAL A 3 9.81 -13.97 -17.30
N THR A 4 10.25 -14.47 -18.44
CA THR A 4 9.37 -14.82 -19.57
C THR A 4 9.19 -16.34 -19.62
N LEU A 5 7.95 -16.79 -19.76
CA LEU A 5 7.57 -18.17 -20.02
C LEU A 5 6.94 -18.24 -21.42
N SER A 6 7.21 -19.31 -22.15
CA SER A 6 6.61 -19.55 -23.46
C SER A 6 6.35 -21.03 -23.66
N ASP A 7 5.25 -21.35 -24.32
CA ASP A 7 4.89 -22.69 -24.81
C ASP A 7 5.24 -22.87 -26.31
N GLY A 8 5.88 -21.88 -26.93
CA GLY A 8 6.19 -21.84 -28.36
C GLY A 8 5.20 -21.04 -29.21
N GLU A 9 3.95 -20.91 -28.77
CA GLU A 9 2.90 -20.14 -29.47
C GLU A 9 2.61 -18.81 -28.76
N SER A 10 2.57 -18.85 -27.43
CA SER A 10 2.25 -17.75 -26.55
C SER A 10 3.42 -17.43 -25.62
N LYS A 11 3.48 -16.17 -25.18
CA LYS A 11 4.49 -15.68 -24.25
C LYS A 11 3.84 -14.94 -23.10
N ILE A 12 4.29 -15.22 -21.89
CA ILE A 12 3.88 -14.53 -20.67
C ILE A 12 5.13 -13.99 -19.97
N SER A 13 5.19 -12.67 -19.80
CA SER A 13 6.27 -11.99 -19.08
C SER A 13 5.79 -11.57 -17.69
N LEU A 14 6.36 -12.18 -16.66
CA LEU A 14 6.16 -11.82 -15.26
C LEU A 14 7.12 -10.69 -14.89
N VAL A 15 6.58 -9.50 -14.61
CA VAL A 15 7.35 -8.33 -14.20
C VAL A 15 7.18 -8.13 -12.70
N TYR A 16 8.23 -8.42 -11.93
CA TYR A 16 8.27 -8.21 -10.50
C TYR A 16 8.86 -6.84 -10.18
N LEU A 17 8.03 -5.93 -9.67
CA LEU A 17 8.40 -4.59 -9.29
C LEU A 17 8.40 -4.48 -7.76
N TYR A 18 9.56 -4.20 -7.16
CA TYR A 18 9.68 -3.93 -5.73
C TYR A 18 9.10 -2.56 -5.43
N ALA A 19 7.80 -2.54 -5.14
CA ALA A 19 7.05 -1.36 -4.77
C ALA A 19 5.76 -1.78 -4.03
N ASN A 20 5.06 -0.78 -3.52
CA ASN A 20 3.67 -0.89 -3.10
C ASN A 20 2.77 -1.25 -4.30
N ASN A 21 1.47 -1.45 -4.09
CA ASN A 21 0.55 -1.80 -5.16
C ASN A 21 0.61 -0.81 -6.33
N SER A 22 0.47 -1.34 -7.55
CA SER A 22 0.54 -0.54 -8.77
C SER A 22 -0.67 0.36 -8.94
N SER A 23 -0.46 1.57 -9.44
CA SER A 23 -1.54 2.39 -9.97
C SER A 23 -2.13 1.76 -11.25
N ARG A 24 -3.38 2.12 -11.58
CA ARG A 24 -4.06 1.60 -12.78
C ARG A 24 -3.37 2.06 -14.06
N GLU A 25 -2.83 3.27 -14.03
CA GLU A 25 -2.09 3.90 -15.13
C GLU A 25 -0.80 3.14 -15.41
N LEU A 26 -0.04 2.81 -14.35
CA LEU A 26 1.18 2.00 -14.48
C LEU A 26 0.88 0.61 -15.06
N TYR A 27 -0.14 -0.07 -14.54
CA TYR A 27 -0.57 -1.37 -15.08
C TYR A 27 -0.95 -1.28 -16.57
N THR A 28 -1.69 -0.24 -16.93
CA THR A 28 -2.13 -0.03 -18.32
C THR A 28 -0.97 0.29 -19.25
N ALA A 29 0.04 1.02 -18.78
CA ALA A 29 1.25 1.30 -19.55
C ALA A 29 2.12 0.04 -19.72
N MET A 30 2.10 -0.88 -18.75
CA MET A 30 2.94 -2.07 -18.76
C MET A 30 2.33 -3.30 -19.46
N LYS A 31 0.99 -3.40 -19.56
CA LYS A 31 0.34 -4.63 -20.09
C LYS A 31 0.69 -4.96 -21.54
N ASN A 32 1.09 -3.97 -22.34
CA ASN A 32 1.32 -4.08 -23.79
C ASN A 32 2.75 -3.67 -24.20
N LEU A 33 3.76 -3.91 -23.35
CA LEU A 33 5.14 -3.47 -23.61
C LEU A 33 5.81 -4.18 -24.81
N GLU A 34 5.40 -5.41 -25.09
CA GLU A 34 5.93 -6.22 -26.19
C GLU A 34 4.78 -6.91 -26.92
N GLU A 35 4.76 -6.80 -28.24
CA GLU A 35 3.74 -7.40 -29.08
C GLU A 35 3.82 -8.94 -29.00
N GLY A 36 2.67 -9.60 -28.86
CA GLY A 36 2.60 -11.05 -28.70
C GLY A 36 3.06 -11.59 -27.34
N SER A 37 3.43 -10.71 -26.39
CA SER A 37 3.70 -11.10 -25.00
C SER A 37 2.70 -10.49 -24.03
N ARG A 38 2.05 -11.35 -23.24
CA ARG A 38 1.19 -10.90 -22.15
C ARG A 38 2.04 -10.55 -20.94
N VAL A 39 2.03 -9.29 -20.53
CA VAL A 39 2.72 -8.84 -19.32
C VAL A 39 1.82 -9.00 -18.08
N ILE A 40 2.35 -9.62 -17.03
CA ILE A 40 1.73 -9.68 -15.70
C ILE A 40 2.62 -8.88 -14.74
N LEU A 41 2.11 -7.74 -14.27
CA LEU A 41 2.78 -6.93 -13.26
C LEU A 41 2.51 -7.50 -11.86
N ILE A 42 3.57 -7.71 -11.09
CA ILE A 42 3.54 -8.25 -9.74
C ILE A 42 4.25 -7.27 -8.82
N THR A 43 3.54 -6.83 -7.77
CA THR A 43 4.08 -6.00 -6.69
C THR A 43 4.00 -6.78 -5.37
N PRO A 44 5.06 -6.81 -4.55
CA PRO A 44 5.07 -7.49 -3.26
C PRO A 44 4.29 -6.77 -2.15
N ASP A 45 3.62 -5.65 -2.45
CA ASP A 45 3.03 -4.76 -1.44
C ASP A 45 4.11 -4.23 -0.48
N ASP A 46 5.22 -3.75 -1.04
CA ASP A 46 6.33 -3.23 -0.25
C ASP A 46 5.97 -1.88 0.37
N HIS A 47 5.97 -1.84 1.70
CA HIS A 47 5.67 -0.67 2.51
C HIS A 47 6.92 0.02 3.09
N SER A 48 8.12 -0.33 2.64
CA SER A 48 9.38 0.26 3.14
C SER A 48 9.42 1.79 2.99
N CYS A 49 8.74 2.35 1.98
CA CYS A 49 8.64 3.79 1.73
C CYS A 49 7.31 4.39 2.21
N THR A 50 6.67 3.80 3.22
CA THR A 50 5.40 4.30 3.77
C THR A 50 5.65 5.37 4.84
N GLY A 51 4.91 6.48 4.81
CA GLY A 51 5.00 7.52 5.85
C GLY A 51 6.23 8.43 5.79
N VAL A 52 6.92 8.49 4.64
CA VAL A 52 8.06 9.40 4.41
C VAL A 52 7.68 10.88 4.36
N SER A 53 6.38 11.21 4.22
CA SER A 53 5.89 12.58 4.24
C SER A 53 4.63 12.71 5.11
N LEU A 54 4.59 13.76 5.93
CA LEU A 54 3.41 14.15 6.70
C LEU A 54 2.19 14.29 5.77
N GLY A 55 1.13 13.52 6.04
CA GLY A 55 -0.14 13.57 5.30
C GLY A 55 -0.30 12.54 4.18
N ILE A 56 0.74 11.80 3.79
CA ILE A 56 0.64 10.73 2.78
C ILE A 56 1.06 9.40 3.43
N THR A 57 0.06 8.63 3.82
CA THR A 57 0.23 7.33 4.47
C THR A 57 0.38 6.19 3.47
N TYR A 58 0.16 6.42 2.19
CA TYR A 58 0.20 5.38 1.17
C TYR A 58 0.45 6.00 -0.22
N TYR A 59 1.49 5.54 -0.91
CA TYR A 59 1.77 5.95 -2.29
C TYR A 59 1.87 4.69 -3.18
N PRO A 60 0.95 4.51 -4.14
CA PRO A 60 1.03 3.39 -5.09
C PRO A 60 2.19 3.59 -6.06
N ALA A 61 2.67 2.51 -6.67
CA ALA A 61 3.67 2.60 -7.74
C ALA A 61 3.05 3.31 -8.95
N GLY A 62 3.51 4.53 -9.22
CA GLY A 62 3.04 5.38 -10.31
C GLY A 62 3.80 5.19 -11.62
N VAL A 63 3.33 5.86 -12.67
CA VAL A 63 3.97 5.88 -13.98
C VAL A 63 5.31 6.61 -13.89
N CYS A 64 6.36 5.95 -14.36
CA CYS A 64 7.68 6.54 -14.56
C CYS A 64 8.18 6.07 -15.93
N GLU A 65 8.54 7.00 -16.80
CA GLU A 65 8.95 6.68 -18.16
C GLU A 65 10.22 5.82 -18.19
N GLU A 66 11.18 6.14 -17.32
CA GLU A 66 12.40 5.35 -17.17
C GLU A 66 12.09 3.90 -16.73
N LEU A 67 11.17 3.73 -15.78
CA LEU A 67 10.72 2.42 -15.32
C LEU A 67 10.08 1.62 -16.47
N ILE A 68 9.21 2.25 -17.26
CA ILE A 68 8.55 1.63 -18.42
C ILE A 68 9.59 1.20 -19.45
N ASN A 69 10.50 2.09 -19.83
CA ASN A 69 11.54 1.84 -20.83
C ASN A 69 12.48 0.71 -20.38
N LYS A 70 12.92 0.75 -19.12
CA LYS A 70 13.75 -0.30 -18.54
C LYS A 70 13.03 -1.64 -18.50
N THR A 71 11.75 -1.65 -18.15
CA THR A 71 10.94 -2.87 -18.13
C THR A 71 10.79 -3.44 -19.54
N LYS A 72 10.52 -2.60 -20.54
CA LYS A 72 10.43 -3.01 -21.95
C LYS A 72 11.73 -3.66 -22.43
N MET A 73 12.87 -3.08 -22.10
CA MET A 73 14.18 -3.66 -22.43
C MET A 73 14.37 -5.03 -21.78
N LEU A 74 14.08 -5.15 -20.48
CA LEU A 74 14.24 -6.41 -19.74
C LEU A 74 13.28 -7.50 -20.22
N VAL A 75 12.06 -7.13 -20.62
CA VAL A 75 11.09 -8.05 -21.24
C VAL A 75 11.65 -8.59 -22.55
N LYS A 76 12.13 -7.71 -23.43
CA LYS A 76 12.74 -8.12 -24.71
C LYS A 76 13.97 -9.00 -24.50
N GLU A 77 14.85 -8.63 -23.58
CA GLU A 77 16.05 -9.41 -23.24
C GLU A 77 15.69 -10.80 -22.69
N SER A 78 14.70 -10.88 -21.79
CA SER A 78 14.20 -12.14 -21.26
C SER A 78 13.58 -13.02 -22.35
N THR A 79 12.83 -12.43 -23.28
CA THR A 79 12.23 -13.13 -24.42
C THR A 79 13.30 -13.66 -25.39
N LEU A 80 14.37 -12.90 -25.65
CA LEU A 80 15.48 -13.35 -26.51
C LEU A 80 16.33 -14.46 -25.89
N ASN A 81 16.39 -14.50 -24.55
CA ASN A 81 17.17 -15.48 -23.80
C ASN A 81 16.34 -16.69 -23.33
N LEU A 82 15.20 -16.95 -23.96
CA LEU A 82 14.41 -18.14 -23.68
C LEU A 82 15.24 -19.41 -23.94
N LYS A 83 15.16 -20.35 -22.99
CA LYS A 83 15.82 -21.64 -23.08
C LYS A 83 14.78 -22.73 -22.98
N GLU A 84 14.92 -23.75 -23.80
CA GLU A 84 14.11 -24.95 -23.69
C GLU A 84 14.38 -25.63 -22.35
N VAL A 85 13.32 -25.94 -21.63
CA VAL A 85 13.37 -26.62 -20.33
C VAL A 85 12.53 -27.88 -20.41
N LYS A 86 13.18 -29.02 -20.15
CA LYS A 86 12.52 -30.34 -20.24
C LYS A 86 11.60 -30.63 -19.05
N ASN A 87 11.94 -30.11 -17.87
CA ASN A 87 11.25 -30.40 -16.62
C ASN A 87 10.92 -29.10 -15.89
N ILE A 88 9.63 -28.85 -15.65
CA ILE A 88 9.14 -27.78 -14.78
C ILE A 88 8.66 -28.43 -13.48
N GLN A 89 9.16 -27.96 -12.34
CA GLN A 89 8.77 -28.46 -11.03
C GLN A 89 8.20 -27.32 -10.20
N TYR A 90 7.17 -27.62 -9.41
CA TYR A 90 6.65 -26.72 -8.37
C TYR A 90 6.65 -27.44 -7.04
N THR A 91 6.86 -26.69 -5.96
CA THR A 91 6.80 -27.20 -4.60
C THR A 91 5.95 -26.26 -3.77
N VAL A 92 5.04 -26.83 -2.99
CA VAL A 92 4.23 -26.08 -2.04
C VAL A 92 4.85 -26.24 -0.67
N VAL A 93 5.46 -25.18 -0.16
CA VAL A 93 6.02 -25.14 1.19
C VAL A 93 4.96 -24.62 2.16
N LYS A 94 4.57 -25.46 3.13
CA LYS A 94 3.72 -25.03 4.24
C LYS A 94 4.58 -24.46 5.35
N VAL A 95 4.58 -23.15 5.51
CA VAL A 95 5.27 -22.48 6.62
C VAL A 95 4.39 -22.57 7.88
N LYS A 96 4.81 -23.39 8.86
CA LYS A 96 4.17 -23.49 10.18
C LYS A 96 4.80 -22.45 11.13
N GLY A 97 4.01 -21.93 12.07
CA GLY A 97 4.50 -21.03 13.11
C GLY A 97 4.63 -19.56 12.71
N VAL A 98 4.08 -19.15 11.55
CA VAL A 98 3.85 -17.74 11.26
C VAL A 98 2.86 -17.23 12.30
N ARG A 99 3.36 -16.46 13.28
CA ARG A 99 2.50 -15.75 14.24
C ARG A 99 1.71 -14.74 13.41
N VAL A 100 0.45 -15.05 13.11
CA VAL A 100 -0.44 -14.11 12.42
C VAL A 100 -0.74 -12.99 13.41
N VAL A 101 0.11 -11.96 13.40
CA VAL A 101 -0.07 -10.74 14.20
C VAL A 101 -1.31 -9.96 13.76
N GLY A 102 -1.91 -10.34 12.62
CA GLY A 102 -3.09 -9.68 12.04
C GLY A 102 -4.26 -9.48 13.00
N LYS A 103 -4.53 -10.42 13.94
CA LYS A 103 -5.59 -10.22 14.94
C LYS A 103 -5.26 -9.09 15.91
N ILE A 104 -4.01 -9.02 16.37
CA ILE A 104 -3.54 -7.98 17.29
C ILE A 104 -3.49 -6.64 16.56
N VAL A 105 -2.92 -6.59 15.36
CA VAL A 105 -2.86 -5.37 14.54
C VAL A 105 -4.26 -4.85 14.22
N SER A 106 -5.18 -5.72 13.79
CA SER A 106 -6.57 -5.33 13.52
C SER A 106 -7.27 -4.78 14.76
N LEU A 107 -7.03 -5.39 15.93
CA LEU A 107 -7.60 -4.93 17.20
C LEU A 107 -7.04 -3.56 17.60
N MET A 108 -5.73 -3.33 17.41
CA MET A 108 -5.09 -2.04 17.65
C MET A 108 -5.58 -0.96 16.67
N SER A 109 -5.73 -1.26 15.38
CA SER A 109 -6.27 -0.32 14.39
C SER A 109 -7.71 0.08 14.70
N LYS A 110 -8.57 -0.87 15.08
CA LYS A 110 -9.95 -0.57 15.51
C LYS A 110 -9.99 0.31 16.75
N ALA A 111 -9.15 0.01 17.74
CA ALA A 111 -9.05 0.83 18.94
C ALA A 111 -8.60 2.26 18.61
N LEU A 112 -7.65 2.44 17.68
CA LEU A 112 -7.21 3.75 17.21
C LEU A 112 -8.32 4.52 16.47
N GLU A 113 -9.10 3.85 15.62
CA GLU A 113 -10.24 4.47 14.93
C GLU A 113 -11.31 4.95 15.93
N GLU A 114 -11.63 4.11 16.92
CA GLU A 114 -12.66 4.41 17.92
C GLU A 114 -12.22 5.54 18.86
N VAL A 115 -10.98 5.46 19.38
CA VAL A 115 -10.39 6.51 20.23
C VAL A 115 -10.19 7.80 19.43
N GLY A 116 -9.73 7.71 18.17
CA GLY A 116 -9.56 8.87 17.30
C GLY A 116 -10.86 9.60 17.03
N ALA A 117 -11.92 8.86 16.67
CA ALA A 117 -13.25 9.43 16.44
C ALA A 117 -13.87 10.03 17.71
N TYR A 118 -13.70 9.37 18.86
CA TYR A 118 -14.15 9.91 20.15
C TYR A 118 -13.39 11.19 20.51
N THR A 119 -12.06 11.18 20.39
CA THR A 119 -11.20 12.32 20.68
C THR A 119 -11.54 13.50 19.76
N ALA A 120 -11.69 13.28 18.47
CA ALA A 120 -12.06 14.34 17.51
C ALA A 120 -13.41 15.00 17.86
N LYS A 121 -14.39 14.24 18.39
CA LYS A 121 -15.70 14.77 18.80
C LYS A 121 -15.66 15.48 20.16
N THR A 122 -14.75 15.11 21.05
CA THR A 122 -14.75 15.53 22.46
C THR A 122 -13.58 16.42 22.86
N PHE A 123 -12.60 16.67 21.97
CA PHE A 123 -11.40 17.45 22.31
C PHE A 123 -11.71 18.87 22.81
N TRP A 124 -12.82 19.46 22.35
CA TRP A 124 -13.25 20.81 22.74
C TRP A 124 -13.76 20.86 24.18
N ILE A 125 -14.24 19.75 24.75
CA ILE A 125 -14.82 19.70 26.10
C ILE A 125 -13.80 20.17 27.15
N PRO A 126 -12.60 19.57 27.30
CA PRO A 126 -11.63 20.05 28.29
C PRO A 126 -11.13 21.47 28.00
N LEU A 127 -11.23 21.96 26.76
CA LEU A 127 -10.88 23.33 26.37
C LEU A 127 -11.94 24.36 26.80
N VAL A 128 -13.21 24.07 26.59
CA VAL A 128 -14.33 25.03 26.79
C VAL A 128 -14.90 24.98 28.21
N THR A 129 -14.96 23.79 28.82
CA THR A 129 -15.60 23.58 30.13
C THR A 129 -15.00 24.45 31.24
N PRO A 130 -13.67 24.65 31.35
CA PRO A 130 -13.09 25.53 32.37
C PRO A 130 -13.55 26.99 32.24
N TYR A 131 -13.67 27.51 31.02
CA TYR A 131 -14.13 28.88 30.79
C TYR A 131 -15.61 29.06 31.11
N LEU A 132 -16.45 28.09 30.74
CA LEU A 132 -17.88 28.11 31.12
C LEU A 132 -18.07 28.05 32.64
N ALA A 133 -17.30 27.22 33.33
CA ALA A 133 -17.31 27.15 34.79
C ALA A 133 -16.88 28.48 35.42
N LEU A 134 -15.85 29.13 34.88
CA LEU A 134 -15.40 30.45 35.34
C LEU A 134 -16.49 31.52 35.17
N ILE A 135 -17.14 31.57 34.01
CA ILE A 135 -18.25 32.50 33.74
C ILE A 135 -19.40 32.27 34.73
N ALA A 136 -19.78 31.01 34.96
CA ALA A 136 -20.84 30.66 35.91
C ALA A 136 -20.49 31.10 37.34
N ILE A 137 -19.25 30.92 37.78
CA ILE A 137 -18.76 31.37 39.10
C ILE A 137 -18.81 32.90 39.21
N LEU A 138 -18.36 33.61 38.17
CA LEU A 138 -18.39 35.08 38.16
C LEU A 138 -19.81 35.63 38.19
N LEU A 139 -20.74 35.02 37.45
CA LEU A 139 -22.16 35.38 37.50
C LEU A 139 -22.77 35.12 38.87
N ALA A 140 -22.51 33.95 39.46
CA ALA A 140 -22.97 33.62 40.81
C ALA A 140 -22.43 34.62 41.86
N GLN A 141 -21.15 35.01 41.74
CA GLN A 141 -20.57 36.04 42.60
C GLN A 141 -21.20 37.42 42.41
N SER A 142 -21.54 37.81 41.18
CA SER A 142 -22.19 39.10 40.91
C SER A 142 -23.61 39.16 41.48
N ILE A 143 -24.36 38.06 41.41
CA ILE A 143 -25.72 37.97 41.94
C ILE A 143 -25.70 37.94 43.47
N SER A 144 -24.71 37.28 44.07
CA SER A 144 -24.57 37.19 45.54
C SER A 144 -24.00 38.46 46.19
N LYS A 145 -23.53 39.43 45.39
CA LYS A 145 -23.02 40.74 45.83
C LYS A 145 -24.04 41.87 45.66
N ILE A 146 -25.22 41.58 45.12
CA ILE A 146 -26.41 42.45 45.12
C ILE A 146 -27.26 42.09 46.33
#